data_AF-A0A202DT98-F1
#
_entry.id   AF-A0A202DT98-F1
#
_cell.length_a   1.000
_cell.length_b   1.000
_cell.length_c   1.000
_cell.angle_alpha   90.00
_cell.angle_beta   90.00
_cell.angle_gamma   90.00
#
_symmetry.space_group_name_H-M   'P 1'
#
loop_
_entity.id
_entity.type
_entity.pdbx_description
1 polymer ?
#
loop_
_entity_poly.entity_id
_entity_poly.type
_entity_poly.pdbx_seq_one_letter_code
_entity_poly.pdbx_strand_id
1 'polypeptide(L)'
;MISKTISHYNILSKLGEGGMGEVYLAEDTKLKRKVALKFLPPHLTKDKEATERFKREAQAAAALNHPNIVTIHEIGEYEGQIYIAMEHVDGHSLREEIEKGPVEVEKVVNITKQICEGLDKAHKADIVHRDIKPENILIDNDGRVRILDFGLARMKGVSKLTKESSTLGTVNYMSPEQVRGKEVDQRTDIWSLGVVLFEMLTGEVPFKGEYEQAVVYGILNEKILLQSNISNDLGTIIGKILNKNQDERYMNVQEIEKDLIKITGKTVKREKQQKSIIVLPFDDMSPGRDNEYFSDGLTEEIITDLSHIHDLLVISRNSAMTFKRSGKKTTDISMAVNVQYVLEGSVRKAGNNLRITAQLIDAVNDTHLWAEKYNGTLDDVFDIQEKVSRSIVDALKIKLNEGEKQIIAER
;
A
#
# COMPACT_ATOMS: atom_id res chain seq x y z
N MET A 1 35.39 6.84 22.00
CA MET A 1 34.89 6.39 23.32
C MET A 1 34.24 7.57 24.01
N ILE A 2 32.92 7.74 23.90
CA ILE A 2 32.20 8.82 24.60
C ILE A 2 31.43 8.16 25.74
N SER A 3 32.08 7.81 26.85
CA SER A 3 31.37 7.47 28.08
C SER A 3 31.05 8.77 28.84
N LYS A 4 30.19 9.60 28.26
CA LYS A 4 29.62 10.77 28.97
C LYS A 4 28.40 10.26 29.73
N THR A 5 28.35 10.50 31.04
CA THR A 5 27.14 10.25 31.84
C THR A 5 26.33 11.53 31.89
N ILE A 6 25.04 11.45 31.58
CA ILE A 6 24.09 12.56 31.64
C ILE A 6 23.03 12.17 32.66
N SER A 7 22.94 12.91 33.77
CA SER A 7 22.14 12.51 34.94
C SER A 7 22.57 11.12 35.43
N HIS A 8 21.76 10.08 35.17
CA HIS A 8 22.07 8.68 35.49
C HIS A 8 22.08 7.79 34.24
N TYR A 9 22.13 8.41 33.06
CA TYR A 9 22.20 7.73 31.77
C TYR A 9 23.63 7.72 31.25
N ASN A 10 24.17 6.53 30.98
CA ASN A 10 25.47 6.39 30.34
C ASN A 10 25.29 6.35 28.82
N ILE A 11 25.86 7.32 28.10
CA ILE A 11 25.77 7.36 26.63
C ILE A 11 26.57 6.21 26.03
N LEU A 12 25.92 5.44 25.17
CA LEU A 12 26.51 4.31 24.46
C LEU A 12 26.94 4.70 23.04
N SER A 13 26.05 5.37 22.31
CA SER A 13 26.29 5.83 20.94
C SER A 13 25.35 6.98 20.56
N LYS A 14 25.66 7.68 19.47
CA LYS A 14 24.75 8.65 18.84
C LYS A 14 23.86 7.90 17.85
N LEU A 15 22.54 8.11 17.93
CA LEU A 15 21.55 7.52 17.03
C LEU A 15 21.24 8.43 15.84
N GLY A 16 21.24 9.75 16.05
CA GLY A 16 20.98 10.70 14.97
C GLY A 16 21.13 12.16 15.39
N GLU A 17 21.12 13.05 14.40
CA GLU A 17 21.14 14.50 14.55
C GLU A 17 20.29 15.13 13.45
N GLY A 18 19.44 16.09 13.81
CA GLY A 18 18.61 16.82 12.85
C GLY A 18 18.12 18.16 13.40
N GLY A 19 17.20 18.81 12.67
CA GLY A 19 16.67 20.13 13.04
C GLY A 19 15.96 20.18 14.41
N MET A 20 15.54 19.03 14.94
CA MET A 20 14.92 18.89 16.25
C MET A 20 15.88 18.40 17.35
N GLY A 21 17.19 18.43 17.09
CA GLY A 21 18.24 18.14 18.05
C GLY A 21 18.95 16.81 17.84
N GLU A 22 19.68 16.37 18.86
CA GLU A 22 20.51 15.17 18.83
C GLU A 22 19.85 14.05 19.62
N VAL A 23 19.95 12.82 19.11
CA VAL A 23 19.43 11.62 19.77
C VAL A 23 20.58 10.65 20.04
N TYR A 24 20.65 10.16 21.27
CA TYR A 24 21.67 9.24 21.74
C TYR A 24 21.05 7.95 22.28
N LEU A 25 21.69 6.82 22.02
CA LEU A 25 21.42 5.58 22.74
C LEU A 25 22.15 5.65 24.07
N ALA A 26 21.44 5.38 25.16
CA ALA A 26 22.00 5.39 26.49
C ALA A 26 21.51 4.20 27.33
N GLU A 27 22.27 3.87 28.36
CA GLU A 27 21.86 2.92 29.40
C GLU A 27 21.40 3.69 30.64
N ASP A 28 20.17 3.44 31.07
CA ASP A 28 19.68 3.84 32.40
C ASP A 28 20.42 3.01 33.46
N THR A 29 21.37 3.63 34.15
CA THR A 29 22.23 2.92 35.10
C THR A 29 21.47 2.46 36.36
N LYS A 30 20.30 3.03 36.64
CA LYS A 30 19.45 2.69 37.80
C LYS A 30 18.50 1.54 37.47
N LEU A 31 17.79 1.63 36.34
CA LEU A 31 16.81 0.62 35.92
C LEU A 31 17.40 -0.47 35.02
N LYS A 32 18.66 -0.36 34.62
CA LYS A 32 19.40 -1.33 33.80
C LYS A 32 18.70 -1.65 32.48
N ARG A 33 18.29 -0.60 31.76
CA ARG A 33 17.62 -0.69 30.46
C ARG A 33 18.21 0.30 29.45
N LYS A 34 18.06 0.00 28.17
CA LYS A 34 18.39 0.95 27.09
C LYS A 34 17.28 2.00 26.95
N VAL A 35 17.68 3.23 26.66
CA VAL A 35 16.80 4.37 26.39
C VAL A 35 17.35 5.19 25.22
N ALA A 36 16.46 5.89 24.53
CA ALA A 36 16.85 6.97 23.62
C ALA A 36 16.78 8.31 24.38
N LEU A 37 17.87 9.07 24.35
CA LEU A 37 17.96 10.42 24.91
C LEU A 37 17.96 11.45 23.79
N LYS A 38 16.89 12.21 23.69
CA LYS A 38 16.76 13.32 22.73
C LYS A 38 17.01 14.65 23.42
N PHE A 39 18.03 15.37 22.97
CA PHE A 39 18.36 16.71 23.44
C PHE A 39 17.74 17.77 22.54
N LEU A 40 17.07 18.75 23.13
CA LEU A 40 16.49 19.83 22.36
C LEU A 40 17.56 20.84 21.91
N PRO A 41 17.38 21.48 20.75
CA PRO A 41 18.26 22.55 20.30
C PRO A 41 18.44 23.66 21.37
N PRO A 42 19.67 24.15 21.60
CA PRO A 42 19.95 25.14 22.64
C PRO A 42 19.15 26.44 22.51
N HIS A 43 18.76 26.83 21.28
CA HIS A 43 17.99 28.04 21.03
C HIS A 43 16.55 27.97 21.56
N LEU A 44 15.97 26.77 21.65
CA LEU A 44 14.64 26.56 22.26
C LEU A 44 14.67 26.67 23.78
N THR A 45 15.84 26.47 24.39
CA THR A 45 16.02 26.48 25.84
C THR A 45 16.24 27.89 26.41
N LYS A 46 16.48 28.90 25.55
CA LYS A 46 16.71 30.29 25.97
C LYS A 46 15.42 31.09 26.21
N ASP A 47 14.32 30.68 25.61
CA ASP A 47 13.01 31.31 25.79
C ASP A 47 12.25 30.56 26.91
N LYS A 48 12.07 31.23 28.06
CA LYS A 48 11.39 30.65 29.22
C LYS A 48 9.92 30.32 28.95
N GLU A 49 9.22 31.15 28.18
CA GLU A 49 7.81 30.90 27.86
C GLU A 49 7.69 29.69 26.93
N ALA A 50 8.55 29.63 25.92
CA ALA A 50 8.56 28.54 24.97
C ALA A 50 9.02 27.22 25.63
N THR A 51 9.96 27.28 26.57
CA THR A 51 10.40 26.16 27.41
C THR A 51 9.28 25.62 28.29
N GLU A 52 8.52 26.48 28.98
CA GLU A 52 7.40 26.04 29.84
C GLU A 52 6.26 25.45 29.02
N ARG A 53 5.96 26.02 27.84
CA ARG A 53 4.99 25.44 26.90
C ARG A 53 5.44 24.06 26.43
N PHE A 54 6.72 23.92 26.07
CA PHE A 54 7.29 22.64 25.66
C PHE A 54 7.18 21.57 26.76
N LYS A 55 7.55 21.92 28.01
CA LYS A 55 7.44 20.99 29.14
C LYS A 55 6.01 20.50 29.32
N ARG A 56 5.00 21.37 29.15
CA ARG A 56 3.58 20.98 29.22
C ARG A 56 3.19 20.03 28.09
N GLU A 57 3.60 20.30 26.86
CA GLU A 57 3.30 19.42 25.71
C GLU A 57 3.98 18.04 25.88
N ALA A 58 5.24 18.01 26.30
CA ALA A 58 5.96 16.78 26.57
C ALA A 58 5.36 15.99 27.76
N GLN A 59 4.90 16.66 28.82
CA GLN A 59 4.19 16.02 29.93
C GLN A 59 2.85 15.42 29.50
N ALA A 60 2.10 16.13 28.66
CA ALA A 60 0.85 15.62 28.11
C ALA A 60 1.11 14.37 27.24
N ALA A 61 2.15 14.41 26.39
CA ALA A 61 2.58 13.26 25.60
C ALA A 61 3.07 12.09 26.48
N ALA A 62 3.75 12.36 27.59
CA ALA A 62 4.24 11.34 28.51
C ALA A 62 3.11 10.60 29.26
N ALA A 63 1.93 11.18 29.36
CA ALA A 63 0.75 10.52 29.91
C ALA A 63 0.13 9.50 28.93
N LEU A 64 0.54 9.51 27.66
CA LEU A 64 0.08 8.53 26.68
C LEU A 64 0.79 7.20 26.89
N ASN A 65 0.00 6.16 27.13
CA ASN A 65 0.46 4.78 27.14
C ASN A 65 -0.32 3.98 26.08
N HIS A 66 0.39 3.50 25.06
CA HIS A 66 -0.17 2.73 23.96
C HIS A 66 0.91 1.89 23.27
N PRO A 67 0.61 0.66 22.80
CA PRO A 67 1.56 -0.15 22.04
C PRO A 67 2.09 0.53 20.77
N ASN A 68 1.40 1.53 20.23
CA ASN A 68 1.83 2.27 19.04
C ASN A 68 2.37 3.69 19.29
N ILE A 69 2.58 4.09 20.55
CA ILE A 69 3.17 5.37 20.93
C ILE A 69 4.43 5.15 21.77
N VAL A 70 5.55 5.75 21.37
CA VAL A 70 6.81 5.65 22.13
C VAL A 70 6.62 6.19 23.54
N THR A 71 7.03 5.40 24.54
CA THR A 71 6.87 5.77 25.94
C THR A 71 7.92 6.79 26.34
N ILE A 72 7.49 7.95 26.86
CA ILE A 72 8.40 8.90 27.51
C ILE A 72 8.61 8.45 28.95
N HIS A 73 9.86 8.25 29.34
CA HIS A 73 10.24 7.85 30.69
C HIS A 73 10.55 9.03 31.60
N GLU A 74 11.22 10.05 31.05
CA GLU A 74 11.65 11.21 31.82
C GLU A 74 11.78 12.43 30.90
N ILE A 75 11.50 13.60 31.47
CA ILE A 75 11.88 14.89 30.91
C ILE A 75 12.80 15.54 31.94
N GLY A 76 14.02 15.84 31.54
CA GLY A 76 15.05 16.35 32.43
C GLY A 76 15.80 17.54 31.84
N GLU A 77 16.71 18.07 32.63
CA GLU A 77 17.60 19.17 32.25
C GLU A 77 19.02 18.80 32.64
N TYR A 78 19.97 19.00 31.73
CA TYR A 78 21.38 18.75 31.96
C TYR A 78 22.20 19.87 31.34
N GLU A 79 23.07 20.52 32.13
CA GLU A 79 23.89 21.67 31.71
C GLU A 79 23.08 22.80 31.05
N GLY A 80 21.83 23.01 31.49
CA GLY A 80 20.93 24.03 30.95
C GLY A 80 20.29 23.67 29.62
N GLN A 81 20.37 22.39 29.18
CA GLN A 81 19.72 21.86 28.00
C GLN A 81 18.68 20.81 28.39
N ILE A 82 17.49 20.91 27.81
CA ILE A 82 16.41 19.97 28.09
C ILE A 82 16.63 18.68 27.30
N TYR A 83 16.39 17.54 27.95
CA TYR A 83 16.36 16.24 27.31
C TYR A 83 15.07 15.49 27.60
N ILE A 84 14.72 14.59 26.69
CA ILE A 84 13.65 13.60 26.85
C ILE A 84 14.30 12.22 26.81
N ALA A 85 14.13 11.45 27.88
CA ALA A 85 14.45 10.04 27.91
C ALA A 85 13.20 9.25 27.53
N MET A 86 13.30 8.46 26.47
CA MET A 86 12.21 7.66 25.94
C MET A 86 12.65 6.23 25.71
N GLU A 87 11.67 5.36 25.53
CA GLU A 87 11.89 3.97 25.16
C GLU A 87 12.79 3.86 23.92
N HIS A 88 13.77 2.97 23.98
CA HIS A 88 14.55 2.59 22.82
C HIS A 88 13.79 1.50 22.06
N VAL A 89 13.50 1.77 20.78
CA VAL A 89 12.85 0.81 19.87
C VAL A 89 13.94 0.20 18.99
N ASP A 90 14.11 -1.11 19.08
CA ASP A 90 14.99 -1.88 18.19
C ASP A 90 14.25 -2.13 16.86
N GLY A 91 14.77 -1.61 15.76
CA GLY A 91 14.15 -1.70 14.44
C GLY A 91 14.67 -0.62 13.48
N HIS A 92 13.81 -0.18 12.55
CA HIS A 92 14.13 0.86 11.57
C HIS A 92 12.96 1.84 11.41
N SER A 93 13.23 3.00 10.81
CA SER A 93 12.19 3.98 10.49
C SER A 93 11.36 3.56 9.28
N LEU A 94 10.13 4.07 9.18
CA LEU A 94 9.30 3.90 7.99
C LEU A 94 9.96 4.56 6.76
N ARG A 95 10.75 5.62 6.95
CA ARG A 95 11.57 6.21 5.89
C ARG A 95 12.49 5.17 5.25
N GLU A 96 13.27 4.46 6.07
CA GLU A 96 14.17 3.39 5.60
C GLU A 96 13.42 2.25 4.93
N GLU A 97 12.16 2.00 5.30
CA GLU A 97 11.32 1.01 4.62
C GLU A 97 10.90 1.47 3.22
N ILE A 98 10.46 2.72 3.07
CA ILE A 98 10.03 3.32 1.79
C ILE A 98 11.22 3.48 0.83
N GLU A 99 12.42 3.74 1.34
CA GLU A 99 13.64 3.86 0.52
C GLU A 99 14.03 2.55 -0.19
N LYS A 100 13.55 1.40 0.28
CA LYS A 100 13.72 0.10 -0.40
C LYS A 100 12.83 -0.02 -1.64
N GLY A 101 11.84 0.85 -1.79
CA GLY A 101 10.85 0.85 -2.86
C GLY A 101 9.41 0.85 -2.33
N PRO A 102 8.41 0.83 -3.22
CA PRO A 102 7.00 0.75 -2.83
C PRO A 102 6.72 -0.43 -1.91
N VAL A 103 5.95 -0.18 -0.86
CA VAL A 103 5.59 -1.14 0.18
C VAL A 103 4.38 -1.96 -0.28
N GLU A 104 4.43 -3.26 0.01
CA GLU A 104 3.36 -4.20 -0.32
C GLU A 104 2.04 -3.83 0.39
N VAL A 105 0.91 -4.00 -0.31
CA VAL A 105 -0.38 -3.41 0.08
C VAL A 105 -0.86 -3.91 1.43
N GLU A 106 -0.72 -5.20 1.73
CA GLU A 106 -1.10 -5.77 3.02
C GLU A 106 -0.29 -5.14 4.16
N LYS A 107 1.03 -5.03 3.97
CA LYS A 107 1.91 -4.34 4.91
C LYS A 107 1.55 -2.86 5.08
N VAL A 108 1.23 -2.14 4.00
CA VAL A 108 0.76 -0.74 4.04
C VAL A 108 -0.50 -0.59 4.90
N VAL A 109 -1.48 -1.48 4.71
CA VAL A 109 -2.72 -1.42 5.48
C VAL A 109 -2.47 -1.71 6.95
N ASN A 110 -1.63 -2.70 7.26
CA ASN A 110 -1.26 -3.04 8.63
C ASN A 110 -0.55 -1.87 9.34
N ILE A 111 0.47 -1.27 8.70
CA ILE A 111 1.18 -0.11 9.24
C ILE A 111 0.20 1.04 9.48
N THR A 112 -0.66 1.35 8.50
CA THR A 112 -1.62 2.45 8.58
C THR A 112 -2.63 2.24 9.70
N LYS A 113 -3.11 1.00 9.89
CA LYS A 113 -4.00 0.64 11.00
C LYS A 113 -3.34 0.93 12.34
N GLN A 114 -2.11 0.47 12.55
CA GLN A 114 -1.38 0.70 13.80
C GLN A 114 -1.10 2.20 14.05
N ILE A 115 -0.85 2.99 12.99
CA ILE A 115 -0.74 4.45 13.12
C ILE A 115 -2.08 5.05 13.56
N CYS A 116 -3.21 4.63 12.96
CA CYS A 116 -4.53 5.06 13.37
C CYS A 116 -4.83 4.74 14.84
N GLU A 117 -4.48 3.54 15.32
CA GLU A 117 -4.67 3.13 16.73
C GLU A 117 -3.87 4.05 17.69
N GLY A 118 -2.62 4.38 17.35
CA GLY A 118 -1.80 5.33 18.11
C GLY A 118 -2.34 6.76 18.07
N LEU A 119 -2.73 7.26 16.90
CA LEU A 119 -3.31 8.59 16.74
C LEU A 119 -4.64 8.73 17.48
N ASP A 120 -5.51 7.72 17.45
CA ASP A 120 -6.78 7.72 18.18
C ASP A 120 -6.56 7.92 19.68
N LYS A 121 -5.58 7.19 20.24
CA LYS A 121 -5.25 7.31 21.66
C LYS A 121 -4.81 8.73 22.03
N ALA A 122 -4.02 9.38 21.18
CA ALA A 122 -3.58 10.77 21.39
C ALA A 122 -4.72 11.77 21.20
N HIS A 123 -5.53 11.63 20.14
CA HIS A 123 -6.65 12.51 19.83
C HIS A 123 -7.72 12.48 20.92
N LYS A 124 -8.01 11.32 21.51
CA LYS A 124 -8.91 11.18 22.68
C LYS A 124 -8.40 11.87 23.95
N ALA A 125 -7.10 12.18 24.00
CA ALA A 125 -6.48 12.96 25.06
C ALA A 125 -6.28 14.44 24.66
N ASP A 126 -6.93 14.90 23.58
CA ASP A 126 -6.81 16.24 23.01
C ASP A 126 -5.40 16.60 22.52
N ILE A 127 -4.58 15.60 22.18
CA ILE A 127 -3.21 15.77 21.69
C ILE A 127 -3.17 15.53 20.18
N VAL A 128 -2.84 16.57 19.41
CA VAL A 128 -2.59 16.49 17.96
C VAL A 128 -1.09 16.40 17.72
N HIS A 129 -0.64 15.44 16.90
CA HIS A 129 0.77 15.19 16.66
C HIS A 129 1.44 16.30 15.83
N ARG A 130 0.83 16.71 14.72
CA ARG A 130 1.21 17.81 13.80
C ARG A 130 2.46 17.60 12.95
N ASP A 131 3.12 16.45 13.05
CA ASP A 131 4.38 16.14 12.35
C ASP A 131 4.46 14.64 12.03
N ILE A 132 3.34 14.05 11.59
CA ILE A 132 3.33 12.67 11.12
C ILE A 132 4.08 12.61 9.79
N LYS A 133 5.16 11.83 9.77
CA LYS A 133 6.02 11.58 8.60
C LYS A 133 6.82 10.30 8.81
N PRO A 134 7.37 9.68 7.76
CA PRO A 134 8.05 8.39 7.87
C PRO A 134 9.25 8.38 8.83
N GLU A 135 9.91 9.51 9.05
CA GLU A 135 11.02 9.65 10.00
C GLU A 135 10.57 9.52 11.47
N ASN A 136 9.31 9.88 11.76
CA ASN A 136 8.73 9.85 13.11
C ASN A 136 7.95 8.57 13.38
N ILE A 137 8.03 7.58 12.49
CA ILE A 137 7.35 6.30 12.60
C ILE A 137 8.42 5.22 12.57
N LEU A 138 8.58 4.48 13.68
CA LEU A 138 9.48 3.33 13.75
C LEU A 138 8.69 2.03 13.57
N ILE A 139 9.35 1.02 13.01
CA ILE A 139 8.88 -0.35 12.91
C ILE A 139 9.87 -1.22 13.67
N ASP A 140 9.41 -1.88 14.73
CA ASP A 140 10.25 -2.79 15.50
C ASP A 140 10.46 -4.13 14.78
N ASN A 141 11.34 -4.97 15.32
CA ASN A 141 11.66 -6.29 14.75
C ASN A 141 10.45 -7.25 14.68
N ASP A 142 9.39 -7.01 15.47
CA ASP A 142 8.14 -7.78 15.45
C ASP A 142 7.11 -7.18 14.46
N GLY A 143 7.47 -6.11 13.74
CA GLY A 143 6.59 -5.42 12.80
C GLY A 143 5.60 -4.47 13.46
N ARG A 144 5.79 -4.10 14.73
CA ARG A 144 4.93 -3.13 15.42
C ARG A 144 5.38 -1.71 15.12
N VAL A 145 4.40 -0.87 14.85
CA VAL A 145 4.59 0.56 14.63
C VAL A 145 4.74 1.28 15.97
N ARG A 146 5.74 2.16 16.10
CA ARG A 146 5.93 3.06 17.25
C ARG A 146 6.01 4.51 16.74
N ILE A 147 5.04 5.34 17.12
CA ILE A 147 5.00 6.77 16.76
C ILE A 147 5.85 7.58 17.76
N LEU A 148 6.77 8.39 17.23
CA LEU A 148 7.65 9.29 17.97
C LEU A 148 7.05 10.70 18.10
N ASP A 149 7.61 11.53 18.99
CA ASP A 149 7.52 13.01 18.90
C ASP A 149 6.12 13.67 18.89
N PHE A 150 5.15 13.14 19.65
CA PHE A 150 3.85 13.80 19.81
C PHE A 150 3.97 15.25 20.32
N GLY A 151 3.47 16.20 19.54
CA GLY A 151 3.23 17.57 19.98
C GLY A 151 4.49 18.43 20.14
N LEU A 152 5.69 17.90 19.96
CA LEU A 152 6.95 18.61 20.23
C LEU A 152 7.32 19.65 19.15
N ALA A 153 6.65 19.62 17.99
CA ALA A 153 7.04 20.36 16.80
C ALA A 153 6.47 21.79 16.69
N ARG A 154 5.43 22.16 17.47
CA ARG A 154 4.72 23.45 17.24
C ARG A 154 4.98 24.49 18.32
N MET A 155 6.25 24.85 18.50
CA MET A 155 6.60 26.13 19.11
C MET A 155 6.19 27.28 18.15
N LYS A 156 5.04 27.93 18.43
CA LYS A 156 4.65 29.21 17.78
C LYS A 156 5.81 30.21 17.94
N GLY A 157 6.58 30.42 16.86
CA GLY A 157 7.83 31.21 16.85
C GLY A 157 8.92 30.61 15.95
N VAL A 158 8.95 29.28 15.80
CA VAL A 158 9.91 28.56 14.94
C VAL A 158 9.55 28.69 13.45
N SER A 159 8.28 28.95 13.14
CA SER A 159 7.77 29.13 11.77
C SER A 159 8.35 30.34 11.00
N LYS A 160 9.14 31.20 11.64
CA LYS A 160 9.87 32.29 10.96
C LYS A 160 11.36 32.03 10.73
N LEU A 161 11.95 31.01 11.36
CA LEU A 161 13.41 30.86 11.42
C LEU A 161 13.99 29.56 10.88
N THR A 162 13.18 28.68 10.29
CA THR A 162 13.65 27.43 9.64
C THR A 162 14.26 27.69 8.25
N LYS A 163 15.20 28.65 8.14
CA LYS A 163 15.91 28.94 6.88
C LYS A 163 17.15 28.08 6.65
N GLU A 164 17.66 27.35 7.64
CA GLU A 164 19.05 26.83 7.56
C GLU A 164 19.26 25.32 7.67
N SER A 165 18.27 24.47 7.90
CA SER A 165 18.48 23.02 7.67
C SER A 165 17.19 22.21 7.61
N SER A 166 17.03 21.44 6.53
CA SER A 166 16.04 20.35 6.32
C SER A 166 14.56 20.68 6.01
N THR A 167 14.21 21.92 5.64
CA THR A 167 12.81 22.36 5.51
C THR A 167 11.97 21.69 4.43
N LEU A 168 12.56 21.33 3.28
CA LEU A 168 11.76 20.86 2.14
C LEU A 168 11.01 19.55 2.45
N GLY A 169 11.68 18.60 3.13
CA GLY A 169 11.12 17.28 3.40
C GLY A 169 9.92 17.31 4.34
N THR A 170 9.94 18.16 5.38
CA THR A 170 8.83 18.25 6.36
C THR A 170 7.60 18.94 5.76
N VAL A 171 7.78 19.92 4.86
CA VAL A 171 6.66 20.66 4.25
C VAL A 171 5.77 19.73 3.42
N ASN A 172 6.32 18.68 2.80
CA ASN A 172 5.56 17.71 2.00
C ASN A 172 4.40 17.03 2.76
N TYR A 173 4.50 16.93 4.09
CA TYR A 173 3.49 16.28 4.94
C TYR A 173 2.54 17.28 5.61
N MET A 174 2.75 18.59 5.43
CA MET A 174 1.92 19.62 6.06
C MET A 174 0.54 19.70 5.41
N SER A 175 -0.47 19.92 6.25
CA SER A 175 -1.84 20.13 5.79
C SER A 175 -2.07 21.53 5.20
N PRO A 176 -3.09 21.72 4.34
CA PRO A 176 -3.52 23.03 3.84
C PRO A 176 -3.76 24.08 4.92
N GLU A 177 -4.28 23.68 6.08
CA GLU A 177 -4.50 24.54 7.22
C GLU A 177 -3.18 24.90 7.96
N GLN A 178 -2.22 23.97 8.04
CA GLN A 178 -0.89 24.26 8.57
C GLN A 178 -0.14 25.28 7.71
N VAL A 179 -0.08 25.07 6.40
CA VAL A 179 0.65 25.99 5.48
C VAL A 179 -0.02 27.36 5.39
N ARG A 180 -1.33 27.46 5.62
CA ARG A 180 -2.06 28.73 5.72
C ARG A 180 -1.93 29.40 7.10
N GLY A 181 -1.27 28.76 8.07
CA GLY A 181 -1.15 29.28 9.43
C GLY A 181 -2.48 29.33 10.19
N LYS A 182 -3.47 28.51 9.81
CA LYS A 182 -4.75 28.41 10.50
C LYS A 182 -4.61 27.56 11.77
N GLU A 183 -5.62 27.64 12.62
CA GLU A 183 -5.78 26.71 13.73
C GLU A 183 -5.98 25.29 13.18
N VAL A 184 -5.43 24.30 13.89
CA VAL A 184 -5.35 22.90 13.46
C VAL A 184 -6.03 22.01 14.48
N ASP A 185 -6.64 20.94 14.01
CA ASP A 185 -7.18 19.87 14.84
C ASP A 185 -6.65 18.50 14.38
N GLN A 186 -7.21 17.41 14.91
CA GLN A 186 -6.83 16.04 14.57
C GLN A 186 -6.85 15.72 13.06
N ARG A 187 -7.60 16.47 12.25
CA ARG A 187 -7.66 16.28 10.79
C ARG A 187 -6.40 16.72 10.06
N THR A 188 -5.52 17.46 10.73
CA THR A 188 -4.15 17.70 10.28
C THR A 188 -3.33 16.41 10.30
N ASP A 189 -3.42 15.60 11.37
CA ASP A 189 -2.71 14.32 11.41
C ASP A 189 -3.27 13.33 10.38
N ILE A 190 -4.58 13.37 10.14
CA ILE A 190 -5.24 12.61 9.08
C ILE A 190 -4.63 12.96 7.71
N TRP A 191 -4.47 14.25 7.39
CA TRP A 191 -3.83 14.66 6.15
C TRP A 191 -2.42 14.08 6.02
N SER A 192 -1.59 14.29 7.04
CA SER A 192 -0.20 13.81 7.04
C SER A 192 -0.12 12.29 6.90
N LEU A 193 -1.03 11.55 7.54
CA LEU A 193 -1.17 10.11 7.35
C LEU A 193 -1.52 9.74 5.89
N GLY A 194 -2.35 10.53 5.22
CA GLY A 194 -2.65 10.33 3.80
C GLY A 194 -1.44 10.51 2.89
N VAL A 195 -0.56 11.47 3.23
CA VAL A 195 0.71 11.68 2.51
C VAL A 195 1.61 10.46 2.71
N VAL A 196 1.75 9.99 3.96
CA VAL A 196 2.53 8.77 4.28
C VAL A 196 1.97 7.54 3.56
N LEU A 197 0.64 7.37 3.55
CA LEU A 197 -0.04 6.26 2.85
C LEU A 197 0.24 6.28 1.34
N PHE A 198 0.12 7.45 0.71
CA PHE A 198 0.41 7.62 -0.71
C PHE A 198 1.88 7.30 -1.02
N GLU A 199 2.79 7.78 -0.18
CA GLU A 199 4.22 7.57 -0.36
C GLU A 199 4.63 6.11 -0.16
N MET A 200 4.08 5.41 0.83
CA MET A 200 4.33 3.97 0.98
C MET A 200 3.91 3.19 -0.27
N LEU A 201 2.79 3.54 -0.91
CA LEU A 201 2.28 2.82 -2.08
C LEU A 201 3.03 3.14 -3.38
N THR A 202 3.66 4.30 -3.48
CA THR A 202 4.22 4.80 -4.74
C THR A 202 5.72 5.00 -4.70
N GLY A 203 6.33 5.06 -3.51
CA GLY A 203 7.70 5.51 -3.28
C GLY A 203 7.87 7.02 -3.41
N GLU A 204 6.80 7.79 -3.63
CA GLU A 204 6.84 9.21 -3.94
C GLU A 204 5.82 10.02 -3.16
N VAL A 205 6.13 11.26 -2.79
CA VAL A 205 5.16 12.16 -2.17
C VAL A 205 4.14 12.71 -3.19
N PRO A 206 2.89 12.98 -2.80
CA PRO A 206 1.81 13.41 -3.70
C PRO A 206 1.99 14.82 -4.28
N PHE A 207 2.70 15.71 -3.58
CA PHE A 207 2.98 17.07 -4.03
C PHE A 207 4.49 17.28 -3.99
N LYS A 208 5.09 17.49 -5.16
CA LYS A 208 6.53 17.67 -5.34
C LYS A 208 6.83 19.08 -5.85
N GLY A 209 8.00 19.60 -5.49
CA GLY A 209 8.48 20.88 -5.99
C GLY A 209 9.96 21.05 -5.69
N GLU A 210 10.66 21.79 -6.55
CA GLU A 210 12.10 22.07 -6.38
C GLU A 210 12.39 23.00 -5.20
N TYR A 211 11.39 23.77 -4.77
CA TYR A 211 11.46 24.71 -3.67
C TYR A 211 10.16 24.70 -2.85
N GLU A 212 10.25 25.15 -1.60
CA GLU A 212 9.17 25.08 -0.61
C GLU A 212 7.86 25.70 -1.12
N GLN A 213 7.93 26.85 -1.80
CA GLN A 213 6.75 27.55 -2.30
C GLN A 213 6.01 26.76 -3.39
N ALA A 214 6.72 25.96 -4.18
CA ALA A 214 6.10 25.07 -5.17
C ALA A 214 5.35 23.92 -4.49
N VAL A 215 5.94 23.32 -3.45
CA VAL A 215 5.28 22.29 -2.63
C VAL A 215 4.03 22.86 -1.96
N VAL A 216 4.14 24.04 -1.33
CA VAL A 216 3.00 24.74 -0.71
C VAL A 216 1.90 25.01 -1.74
N TYR A 217 2.26 25.44 -2.95
CA TYR A 217 1.28 25.64 -4.03
C TYR A 217 0.56 24.33 -4.38
N GLY A 218 1.29 23.21 -4.51
CA GLY A 218 0.71 21.89 -4.77
C GLY A 218 -0.23 21.42 -3.65
N ILE A 219 0.19 21.59 -2.38
CA ILE A 219 -0.64 21.32 -1.20
C ILE A 219 -1.93 22.14 -1.23
N LEU A 220 -1.92 23.37 -1.75
CA LEU A 220 -3.10 24.24 -1.75
C LEU A 220 -4.00 24.09 -2.97
N ASN A 221 -3.47 23.72 -4.14
CA ASN A 221 -4.17 23.88 -5.41
C ASN A 221 -4.18 22.64 -6.30
N GLU A 222 -3.19 21.76 -6.21
CA GLU A 222 -3.07 20.63 -7.14
C GLU A 222 -3.91 19.42 -6.71
N LYS A 223 -4.40 18.69 -7.71
CA LYS A 223 -5.06 17.40 -7.53
C LYS A 223 -4.04 16.28 -7.57
N ILE A 224 -4.29 15.23 -6.81
CA ILE A 224 -3.43 14.04 -6.80
C ILE A 224 -3.72 13.20 -8.04
N LEU A 225 -2.65 12.79 -8.72
CA LEU A 225 -2.72 11.82 -9.80
C LEU A 225 -2.50 10.43 -9.21
N LEU A 226 -3.59 9.69 -9.01
CA LEU A 226 -3.50 8.29 -8.57
C LEU A 226 -3.08 7.43 -9.77
N GLN A 227 -1.96 6.72 -9.62
CA GLN A 227 -1.48 5.77 -10.63
C GLN A 227 -2.42 4.56 -10.74
N SER A 228 -2.46 3.93 -11.91
CA SER A 228 -3.35 2.79 -12.22
C SER A 228 -3.07 1.51 -11.42
N ASN A 229 -1.91 1.42 -10.76
CA ASN A 229 -1.52 0.31 -9.89
C ASN A 229 -2.13 0.40 -8.48
N ILE A 230 -2.71 1.53 -8.08
CA ILE A 230 -3.42 1.66 -6.80
C ILE A 230 -4.86 1.18 -7.00
N SER A 231 -5.30 0.21 -6.20
CA SER A 231 -6.69 -0.27 -6.27
C SER A 231 -7.70 0.87 -6.08
N ASN A 232 -8.83 0.83 -6.79
CA ASN A 232 -9.87 1.86 -6.71
C ASN A 232 -10.34 2.13 -5.27
N ASP A 233 -10.39 1.09 -4.43
CA ASP A 233 -10.77 1.24 -3.02
C ASP A 233 -9.74 2.07 -2.23
N LEU A 234 -8.44 1.78 -2.36
CA LEU A 234 -7.38 2.57 -1.72
C LEU A 234 -7.29 3.99 -2.29
N GLY A 235 -7.45 4.14 -3.62
CA GLY A 235 -7.48 5.44 -4.27
C GLY A 235 -8.61 6.33 -3.73
N THR A 236 -9.78 5.74 -3.45
CA THR A 236 -10.91 6.46 -2.84
C THR A 236 -10.59 6.94 -1.42
N ILE A 237 -9.96 6.10 -0.60
CA ILE A 237 -9.55 6.47 0.77
C ILE A 237 -8.53 7.61 0.72
N ILE A 238 -7.47 7.48 -0.10
CA ILE A 238 -6.42 8.49 -0.24
C ILE A 238 -7.02 9.82 -0.73
N GLY A 239 -7.89 9.78 -1.73
CA GLY A 239 -8.57 10.97 -2.26
C GLY A 239 -9.40 11.68 -1.20
N LYS A 240 -10.06 10.93 -0.30
CA LYS A 240 -10.82 11.51 0.81
C LYS A 240 -9.92 12.07 1.91
N ILE A 241 -8.86 11.36 2.30
CA ILE A 241 -7.89 11.83 3.30
C ILE A 241 -7.21 13.13 2.85
N LEU A 242 -6.81 13.21 1.59
CA LEU A 242 -6.08 14.33 1.01
C LEU A 242 -6.99 15.39 0.37
N ASN A 243 -8.25 15.46 0.79
CA ASN A 243 -9.14 16.55 0.41
C ASN A 243 -8.63 17.87 1.00
N LYS A 244 -8.53 18.92 0.18
CA LYS A 244 -8.03 20.23 0.60
C LYS A 244 -8.96 20.91 1.62
N ASN A 245 -10.26 20.63 1.52
CA ASN A 245 -11.25 21.04 2.50
C ASN A 245 -11.25 20.06 3.68
N GLN A 246 -10.84 20.52 4.86
CA GLN A 246 -10.79 19.67 6.06
C GLN A 246 -12.15 19.10 6.48
N ASP A 247 -13.26 19.75 6.12
CA ASP A 247 -14.62 19.29 6.45
C ASP A 247 -15.09 18.15 5.53
N GLU A 248 -14.39 17.92 4.41
CA GLU A 248 -14.64 16.81 3.48
C GLU A 248 -13.71 15.61 3.73
N ARG A 249 -12.73 15.75 4.63
CA ARG A 249 -11.89 14.64 5.09
C ARG A 249 -12.65 13.73 6.05
N TYR A 250 -12.02 12.63 6.44
CA TYR A 250 -12.48 11.85 7.59
C TYR A 250 -12.48 12.70 8.86
N MET A 251 -13.53 12.56 9.67
CA MET A 251 -13.66 13.33 10.91
C MET A 251 -12.66 12.87 11.97
N ASN A 252 -12.31 11.58 11.96
CA ASN A 252 -11.43 10.93 12.92
C ASN A 252 -10.71 9.71 12.26
N VAL A 253 -9.65 9.23 12.87
CA VAL A 253 -8.82 8.14 12.34
C VAL A 253 -9.52 6.76 12.35
N GLN A 254 -10.53 6.56 13.21
CA GLN A 254 -11.29 5.31 13.28
C GLN A 254 -12.17 5.10 12.04
N GLU A 255 -12.63 6.17 11.40
CA GLU A 255 -13.33 6.05 10.12
C GLU A 255 -12.41 5.55 9.00
N ILE A 256 -11.13 5.96 9.02
CA ILE A 256 -10.10 5.47 8.10
C ILE A 256 -9.88 3.97 8.35
N GLU A 257 -9.69 3.59 9.62
CA GLU A 257 -9.53 2.19 10.01
C GLU A 257 -10.70 1.32 9.53
N LYS A 258 -11.94 1.78 9.72
CA LYS A 258 -13.13 1.06 9.23
C LYS A 258 -13.12 0.84 7.73
N ASP A 259 -12.72 1.85 6.95
CA ASP A 259 -12.65 1.71 5.50
C ASP A 259 -11.48 0.83 5.05
N LEU A 260 -10.33 0.87 5.75
CA LEU A 260 -9.22 -0.06 5.54
C LEU A 260 -9.56 -1.50 5.90
N ILE A 261 -10.36 -1.73 6.95
CA ILE A 261 -10.88 -3.06 7.32
C ILE A 261 -11.83 -3.58 6.25
N LYS A 262 -12.63 -2.73 5.60
CA LYS A 262 -13.45 -3.19 4.45
C LYS A 262 -12.58 -3.63 3.29
N ILE A 263 -11.43 -2.98 3.07
CA ILE A 263 -10.46 -3.39 2.06
C ILE A 263 -9.85 -4.74 2.46
N THR A 264 -9.25 -4.86 3.64
CA THR A 264 -8.66 -6.14 4.10
C THR A 264 -9.68 -7.25 4.29
N GLY A 265 -10.92 -6.96 4.67
CA GLY A 265 -12.03 -7.92 4.70
C GLY A 265 -12.47 -8.37 3.29
N LYS A 266 -12.30 -7.51 2.27
CA LYS A 266 -12.37 -7.89 0.85
C LYS A 266 -11.09 -8.60 0.38
N THR A 267 -9.92 -8.30 0.96
CA THR A 267 -8.61 -8.91 0.62
C THR A 267 -8.47 -10.33 1.20
N VAL A 268 -8.96 -10.56 2.42
CA VAL A 268 -9.10 -11.89 3.06
C VAL A 268 -10.23 -12.69 2.41
N LYS A 269 -11.30 -12.03 1.91
CA LYS A 269 -12.24 -12.68 0.96
C LYS A 269 -11.67 -12.86 -0.45
N ARG A 270 -10.58 -12.17 -0.81
CA ARG A 270 -9.82 -12.41 -2.05
C ARG A 270 -8.89 -13.61 -1.95
N GLU A 271 -8.75 -14.24 -0.78
CA GLU A 271 -8.40 -15.67 -0.68
C GLU A 271 -9.61 -16.58 -1.02
N LYS A 272 -10.21 -16.25 -2.15
CA LYS A 272 -10.82 -17.08 -3.19
C LYS A 272 -11.24 -16.06 -4.25
N GLN A 273 -10.27 -15.37 -4.86
CA GLN A 273 -10.56 -14.73 -6.15
C GLN A 273 -10.99 -15.88 -7.06
N GLN A 274 -12.31 -15.96 -7.29
CA GLN A 274 -12.89 -16.94 -8.19
C GLN A 274 -12.11 -16.80 -9.49
N LYS A 275 -11.46 -17.89 -9.91
CA LYS A 275 -10.54 -17.84 -11.06
C LYS A 275 -11.31 -17.27 -12.22
N SER A 276 -10.72 -16.38 -13.00
CA SER A 276 -11.42 -15.73 -14.11
C SER A 276 -10.65 -15.88 -15.40
N ILE A 277 -11.36 -16.25 -16.46
CA ILE A 277 -10.77 -16.59 -17.75
C ILE A 277 -11.53 -15.92 -18.89
N ILE A 278 -10.78 -15.45 -19.88
CA ILE A 278 -11.30 -15.15 -21.22
C ILE A 278 -10.75 -16.19 -22.19
N VAL A 279 -11.63 -16.77 -23.00
CA VAL A 279 -11.25 -17.67 -24.10
C VAL A 279 -11.27 -16.85 -25.39
N LEU A 280 -10.09 -16.57 -25.93
CA LEU A 280 -9.97 -15.83 -27.17
C LEU A 280 -10.39 -16.69 -28.36
N PRO A 281 -10.95 -16.08 -29.42
CA PRO A 281 -11.29 -16.79 -30.64
C PRO A 281 -10.06 -17.50 -31.20
N PHE A 282 -10.16 -18.82 -31.38
CA PHE A 282 -9.05 -19.60 -31.92
C PHE A 282 -8.74 -19.15 -33.35
N ASP A 283 -7.45 -19.00 -33.65
CA ASP A 283 -7.00 -18.59 -34.97
C ASP A 283 -7.09 -19.74 -35.99
N ASP A 284 -7.73 -19.51 -37.13
CA ASP A 284 -7.69 -20.45 -38.27
C ASP A 284 -6.34 -20.35 -39.02
N MET A 285 -5.51 -21.37 -38.82
CA MET A 285 -4.21 -21.58 -39.44
C MET A 285 -4.24 -22.63 -40.57
N SER A 286 -5.44 -22.92 -41.10
CA SER A 286 -5.64 -23.84 -42.22
C SER A 286 -5.16 -23.24 -43.55
N PRO A 287 -4.66 -24.03 -44.52
CA PRO A 287 -4.14 -23.53 -45.79
C PRO A 287 -5.15 -22.69 -46.60
N GLY A 288 -6.45 -22.98 -46.49
CA GLY A 288 -7.53 -22.28 -47.20
C GLY A 288 -8.14 -21.11 -46.44
N ARG A 289 -7.88 -20.97 -45.13
CA ARG A 289 -8.52 -19.97 -44.22
C ARG A 289 -10.05 -19.89 -44.30
N ASP A 290 -10.69 -20.97 -44.73
CA ASP A 290 -12.14 -21.10 -44.93
C ASP A 290 -12.85 -21.81 -43.77
N ASN A 291 -12.13 -22.06 -42.65
CA ASN A 291 -12.65 -22.81 -41.50
C ASN A 291 -12.85 -21.91 -40.28
N GLU A 292 -13.02 -20.60 -40.48
CA GLU A 292 -13.22 -19.63 -39.41
C GLU A 292 -14.52 -19.91 -38.62
N TYR A 293 -15.55 -20.43 -39.28
CA TYR A 293 -16.76 -20.91 -38.60
C TYR A 293 -16.46 -22.06 -37.61
N PHE A 294 -15.53 -22.94 -37.98
CA PHE A 294 -15.14 -24.07 -37.14
C PHE A 294 -14.31 -23.61 -35.93
N SER A 295 -13.34 -22.70 -36.12
CA SER A 295 -12.54 -22.17 -35.01
C SER A 295 -13.38 -21.34 -34.04
N ASP A 296 -14.36 -20.58 -34.55
CA ASP A 296 -15.31 -19.85 -33.71
C ASP A 296 -16.26 -20.80 -32.95
N GLY A 297 -16.69 -21.89 -33.58
CA GLY A 297 -17.49 -22.94 -32.94
C GLY A 297 -16.74 -23.63 -31.80
N LEU A 298 -15.48 -24.01 -32.02
CA LEU A 298 -14.62 -24.58 -30.97
C LEU A 298 -14.45 -23.61 -29.78
N THR A 299 -14.29 -22.33 -30.07
CA THR A 299 -14.19 -21.28 -29.04
C THR A 299 -15.47 -21.22 -28.20
N GLU A 300 -16.63 -21.28 -28.85
CA GLU A 300 -17.95 -21.23 -28.20
C GLU A 300 -18.22 -22.46 -27.32
N GLU A 301 -17.86 -23.66 -27.80
CA GLU A 301 -18.00 -24.88 -27.01
C GLU A 301 -17.10 -24.85 -25.77
N ILE A 302 -15.83 -24.43 -25.89
CA ILE A 302 -14.93 -24.31 -24.72
C ILE A 302 -15.47 -23.27 -23.72
N ILE A 303 -15.97 -22.12 -24.19
CA ILE A 303 -16.61 -21.12 -23.31
C ILE A 303 -17.81 -21.76 -22.59
N THR A 304 -18.61 -22.53 -23.31
CA THR A 304 -19.79 -23.21 -22.77
C THR A 304 -19.39 -24.21 -21.68
N ASP A 305 -18.44 -25.10 -21.94
CA ASP A 305 -17.93 -26.07 -20.96
C ASP A 305 -17.46 -25.39 -19.67
N LEU A 306 -16.57 -24.40 -19.83
CA LEU A 306 -15.98 -23.71 -18.68
C LEU A 306 -17.03 -22.89 -17.90
N SER A 307 -18.09 -22.41 -18.55
CA SER A 307 -19.12 -21.60 -17.90
C SER A 307 -19.97 -22.37 -16.88
N HIS A 308 -19.98 -23.70 -16.96
CA HIS A 308 -20.67 -24.56 -15.99
C HIS A 308 -19.89 -24.71 -14.67
N ILE A 309 -18.62 -24.34 -14.65
CA ILE A 309 -17.74 -24.50 -13.50
C ILE A 309 -17.97 -23.38 -12.50
N HIS A 310 -18.50 -23.72 -11.33
CA HIS A 310 -18.95 -22.74 -10.35
C HIS A 310 -17.80 -21.92 -9.76
N ASP A 311 -16.59 -22.48 -9.64
CA ASP A 311 -15.41 -21.78 -9.12
C ASP A 311 -14.60 -21.03 -10.21
N LEU A 312 -15.16 -20.88 -11.43
CA LEU A 312 -14.54 -20.21 -12.59
C LEU A 312 -15.48 -19.17 -13.23
N LEU A 313 -15.05 -17.91 -13.27
CA LEU A 313 -15.72 -16.85 -14.03
C LEU A 313 -15.25 -16.87 -15.49
N VAL A 314 -16.17 -17.06 -16.42
CA VAL A 314 -15.86 -17.10 -17.85
C VAL A 314 -16.44 -15.87 -18.54
N ILE A 315 -15.60 -15.15 -19.29
CA ILE A 315 -16.04 -14.00 -20.08
C ILE A 315 -16.91 -14.47 -21.24
N SER A 316 -18.02 -13.75 -21.46
CA SER A 316 -18.99 -14.10 -22.51
C SER A 316 -18.36 -14.08 -23.91
N ARG A 317 -18.87 -14.95 -24.78
CA ARG A 317 -18.49 -15.03 -26.20
C ARG A 317 -18.49 -13.66 -26.89
N ASN A 318 -19.54 -12.85 -26.72
CA ASN A 318 -19.65 -11.56 -27.38
C ASN A 318 -18.51 -10.61 -27.00
N SER A 319 -18.10 -10.62 -25.72
CA SER A 319 -16.95 -9.84 -25.24
C SER A 319 -15.64 -10.39 -25.80
N ALA A 320 -15.45 -11.72 -25.79
CA ALA A 320 -14.26 -12.36 -26.34
C ALA A 320 -14.06 -12.08 -27.84
N MET A 321 -15.13 -12.11 -28.62
CA MET A 321 -15.10 -11.86 -30.06
C MET A 321 -14.64 -10.44 -30.42
N THR A 322 -14.74 -9.46 -29.50
CA THR A 322 -14.22 -8.10 -29.73
C THR A 322 -12.69 -8.03 -29.84
N PHE A 323 -11.99 -9.05 -29.33
CA PHE A 323 -10.53 -9.13 -29.35
C PHE A 323 -9.98 -9.94 -30.53
N LYS A 324 -10.86 -10.52 -31.36
CA LYS A 324 -10.48 -11.31 -32.54
C LYS A 324 -9.57 -10.51 -33.46
N ARG A 325 -8.35 -11.02 -33.70
CA ARG A 325 -7.33 -10.36 -34.54
C ARG A 325 -7.05 -8.90 -34.16
N SER A 326 -7.28 -8.51 -32.89
CA SER A 326 -7.07 -7.14 -32.42
C SER A 326 -5.60 -6.72 -32.33
N GLY A 327 -4.68 -7.69 -32.29
CA GLY A 327 -3.24 -7.46 -32.12
C GLY A 327 -2.84 -6.96 -30.73
N LYS A 328 -3.78 -6.90 -29.78
CA LYS A 328 -3.52 -6.51 -28.39
C LYS A 328 -2.75 -7.60 -27.66
N LYS A 329 -1.90 -7.20 -26.71
CA LYS A 329 -1.22 -8.13 -25.82
C LYS A 329 -2.20 -8.73 -24.81
N THR A 330 -1.90 -9.94 -24.34
CA THR A 330 -2.67 -10.66 -23.31
C THR A 330 -2.86 -9.84 -22.04
N THR A 331 -1.84 -9.07 -21.63
CA THR A 331 -1.90 -8.12 -20.51
C THR A 331 -2.98 -7.04 -20.72
N ASP A 332 -3.04 -6.46 -21.92
CA ASP A 332 -3.99 -5.39 -22.24
C ASP A 332 -5.42 -5.94 -22.32
N ILE A 333 -5.58 -7.15 -22.83
CA ILE A 333 -6.87 -7.86 -22.89
C ILE A 333 -7.35 -8.18 -21.46
N SER A 334 -6.47 -8.75 -20.63
CA SER A 334 -6.73 -9.06 -19.23
C SER A 334 -7.20 -7.85 -18.44
N MET A 335 -6.54 -6.70 -18.62
CA MET A 335 -6.95 -5.43 -18.01
C MET A 335 -8.30 -4.94 -18.53
N ALA A 336 -8.55 -5.04 -19.85
CA ALA A 336 -9.77 -4.55 -20.46
C ALA A 336 -11.03 -5.28 -20.00
N VAL A 337 -10.93 -6.58 -19.68
CA VAL A 337 -12.07 -7.40 -19.21
C VAL A 337 -11.96 -7.84 -17.75
N ASN A 338 -10.93 -7.38 -17.02
CA ASN A 338 -10.67 -7.68 -15.62
C ASN A 338 -10.63 -9.20 -15.32
N VAL A 339 -9.81 -9.94 -16.07
CA VAL A 339 -9.59 -11.38 -15.86
C VAL A 339 -8.14 -11.71 -15.58
N GLN A 340 -7.89 -12.79 -14.85
CA GLN A 340 -6.52 -13.24 -14.56
C GLN A 340 -5.94 -14.08 -15.69
N TYR A 341 -6.74 -14.98 -16.26
CA TYR A 341 -6.28 -15.96 -17.22
C TYR A 341 -6.79 -15.67 -18.63
N VAL A 342 -5.94 -15.93 -19.62
CA VAL A 342 -6.27 -15.83 -21.04
C VAL A 342 -6.00 -17.19 -21.67
N LEU A 343 -7.01 -17.77 -22.33
CA LEU A 343 -6.82 -18.91 -23.21
C LEU A 343 -6.70 -18.40 -24.64
N GLU A 344 -5.62 -18.76 -25.30
CA GLU A 344 -5.42 -18.54 -26.73
C GLU A 344 -5.16 -19.87 -27.44
N GLY A 345 -5.38 -19.90 -28.74
CA GLY A 345 -5.19 -21.12 -29.49
C GLY A 345 -5.33 -20.94 -30.98
N SER A 346 -4.98 -22.00 -31.70
CA SER A 346 -5.11 -22.06 -33.16
C SER A 346 -5.58 -23.43 -33.61
N VAL A 347 -6.32 -23.42 -34.71
CA VAL A 347 -6.82 -24.61 -35.39
C VAL A 347 -6.20 -24.70 -36.77
N ARG A 348 -5.72 -25.88 -37.15
CA ARG A 348 -5.27 -26.17 -38.51
C ARG A 348 -5.94 -27.44 -39.01
N LYS A 349 -6.75 -27.29 -40.05
CA LYS A 349 -7.48 -28.38 -40.69
C LYS A 349 -6.93 -28.64 -42.10
N ALA A 350 -6.81 -29.91 -42.47
CA ALA A 350 -6.42 -30.35 -43.80
C ALA A 350 -7.18 -31.63 -44.18
N GLY A 351 -8.24 -31.49 -44.98
CA GLY A 351 -9.18 -32.58 -45.24
C GLY A 351 -9.88 -32.99 -43.95
N ASN A 352 -9.81 -34.28 -43.59
CA ASN A 352 -10.34 -34.80 -42.33
C ASN A 352 -9.38 -34.60 -41.14
N ASN A 353 -8.10 -34.25 -41.38
CA ASN A 353 -7.12 -34.13 -40.31
C ASN A 353 -7.22 -32.78 -39.60
N LEU A 354 -7.14 -32.82 -38.29
CA LEU A 354 -7.26 -31.68 -37.40
C LEU A 354 -6.05 -31.58 -36.48
N ARG A 355 -5.60 -30.34 -36.26
CA ARG A 355 -4.59 -30.00 -35.27
C ARG A 355 -5.03 -28.76 -34.51
N ILE A 356 -5.15 -28.89 -33.19
CA ILE A 356 -5.52 -27.80 -32.29
C ILE A 356 -4.34 -27.54 -31.37
N THR A 357 -3.98 -26.28 -31.19
CA THR A 357 -3.02 -25.84 -30.16
C THR A 357 -3.75 -24.91 -29.22
N ALA A 358 -3.61 -25.11 -27.92
CA ALA A 358 -4.22 -24.27 -26.89
C ALA A 358 -3.17 -23.93 -25.83
N GLN A 359 -3.23 -22.70 -25.33
CA GLN A 359 -2.29 -22.17 -24.35
C GLN A 359 -3.03 -21.33 -23.33
N LEU A 360 -2.75 -21.61 -22.05
CA LEU A 360 -3.30 -20.89 -20.91
C LEU A 360 -2.21 -19.99 -20.33
N ILE A 361 -2.51 -18.70 -20.27
CA ILE A 361 -1.58 -17.66 -19.84
C ILE A 361 -2.13 -17.01 -18.57
N ASP A 362 -1.28 -16.88 -17.55
CA ASP A 362 -1.49 -15.93 -16.46
C ASP A 362 -1.07 -14.55 -16.98
N ALA A 363 -2.06 -13.76 -17.38
CA ALA A 363 -1.85 -12.47 -18.05
C ALA A 363 -1.47 -11.35 -17.06
N VAL A 364 -1.59 -11.59 -15.75
CA VAL A 364 -1.10 -10.65 -14.73
C VAL A 364 0.42 -10.76 -14.62
N ASN A 365 0.94 -11.99 -14.68
CA ASN A 365 2.36 -12.29 -14.57
C ASN A 365 3.06 -12.45 -15.93
N ASP A 366 2.32 -12.42 -17.03
CA ASP A 366 2.78 -12.68 -18.40
C ASP A 366 3.53 -14.02 -18.52
N THR A 367 2.95 -15.08 -17.95
CA THR A 367 3.56 -16.42 -17.90
C THR A 367 2.62 -17.50 -18.45
N HIS A 368 3.18 -18.48 -19.16
CA HIS A 368 2.45 -19.67 -19.58
C HIS A 368 2.25 -20.62 -18.40
N LEU A 369 1.00 -20.97 -18.12
CA LEU A 369 0.66 -22.00 -17.14
C LEU A 369 0.61 -23.38 -17.79
N TRP A 370 0.13 -23.43 -19.02
CA TRP A 370 -0.05 -24.67 -19.78
C TRP A 370 -0.09 -24.37 -21.27
N ALA A 371 0.43 -25.30 -22.07
CA ALA A 371 0.34 -25.27 -23.52
C ALA A 371 0.36 -26.71 -24.05
N GLU A 372 -0.57 -27.05 -24.93
CA GLU A 372 -0.66 -28.40 -25.48
C GLU A 372 -1.13 -28.40 -26.93
N LYS A 373 -0.85 -29.51 -27.60
CA LYS A 373 -1.17 -29.74 -28.99
C LYS A 373 -1.91 -31.06 -29.15
N TYR A 374 -3.08 -30.97 -29.74
CA TYR A 374 -3.96 -32.09 -30.04
C TYR A 374 -3.93 -32.37 -31.55
N ASN A 375 -3.81 -33.64 -31.92
CA ASN A 375 -3.96 -34.07 -33.32
C ASN A 375 -5.03 -35.16 -33.36
N GLY A 376 -5.85 -35.14 -34.40
CA GLY A 376 -6.90 -36.12 -34.63
C GLY A 376 -7.59 -35.86 -35.96
N THR A 377 -8.83 -36.30 -36.07
CA THR A 377 -9.70 -36.07 -37.21
C THR A 377 -10.90 -35.20 -36.83
N LEU A 378 -11.75 -34.82 -37.79
CA LEU A 378 -13.01 -34.14 -37.47
C LEU A 378 -13.94 -35.02 -36.65
N ASP A 379 -13.85 -36.34 -36.80
CA ASP A 379 -14.65 -37.29 -36.03
C ASP A 379 -14.25 -37.28 -34.54
N ASP A 380 -13.01 -36.88 -34.21
CA ASP A 380 -12.48 -36.79 -32.84
C ASP A 380 -12.66 -35.38 -32.22
N VAL A 381 -13.36 -34.45 -32.88
CA VAL A 381 -13.37 -33.04 -32.46
C VAL A 381 -13.93 -32.83 -31.06
N PHE A 382 -15.00 -33.53 -30.71
CA PHE A 382 -15.66 -33.42 -29.41
C PHE A 382 -14.75 -34.00 -28.30
N ASP A 383 -14.13 -35.16 -28.54
CA ASP A 383 -13.12 -35.72 -27.63
C ASP A 383 -11.93 -34.77 -27.41
N ILE A 384 -11.50 -34.05 -28.44
CA ILE A 384 -10.40 -33.08 -28.32
C ILE A 384 -10.85 -31.85 -27.54
N GLN A 385 -12.06 -31.35 -27.79
CA GLN A 385 -12.65 -30.25 -27.03
C GLN A 385 -12.72 -30.60 -25.54
N GLU A 386 -13.26 -31.76 -25.19
CA GLU A 386 -13.35 -32.23 -23.80
C GLU A 386 -11.96 -32.25 -23.14
N LYS A 387 -10.95 -32.79 -23.83
CA LYS A 387 -9.57 -32.82 -23.34
C LYS A 387 -9.02 -31.41 -23.10
N VAL A 388 -9.28 -30.47 -24.01
CA VAL A 388 -8.87 -29.06 -23.83
C VAL A 388 -9.52 -28.48 -22.57
N SER A 389 -10.83 -28.61 -22.42
CA SER A 389 -11.58 -28.11 -21.26
C SER A 389 -11.05 -28.71 -19.96
N ARG A 390 -10.83 -30.03 -19.90
CA ARG A 390 -10.24 -30.71 -18.72
C ARG A 390 -8.84 -30.22 -18.40
N SER A 391 -7.95 -30.13 -19.41
CA SER A 391 -6.59 -29.66 -19.21
C SER A 391 -6.55 -28.22 -18.66
N ILE A 392 -7.49 -27.36 -19.04
CA ILE A 392 -7.62 -26.01 -18.48
C ILE A 392 -7.99 -26.06 -17.00
N VAL A 393 -8.98 -26.88 -16.63
CA VAL A 393 -9.41 -27.06 -15.23
C VAL A 393 -8.26 -27.57 -14.36
N ASP A 394 -7.52 -28.55 -14.87
CA ASP A 394 -6.37 -29.16 -14.17
C ASP A 394 -5.22 -28.16 -14.03
N ALA A 395 -4.88 -27.44 -15.10
CA ALA A 395 -3.86 -26.39 -15.09
C ALA A 395 -4.21 -25.26 -14.11
N LEU A 396 -5.49 -24.89 -14.06
CA LEU A 396 -6.00 -23.94 -13.08
C LEU A 396 -6.13 -24.54 -11.69
N LYS A 397 -5.98 -25.84 -11.47
CA LYS A 397 -6.19 -26.52 -10.17
C LYS A 397 -7.58 -26.24 -9.58
N ILE A 398 -8.63 -26.34 -10.40
CA ILE A 398 -10.02 -26.15 -9.96
C ILE A 398 -10.58 -27.50 -9.49
N LYS A 399 -11.25 -27.53 -8.34
CA LYS A 399 -11.92 -28.74 -7.84
C LYS A 399 -13.32 -28.82 -8.44
N LEU A 400 -13.57 -29.81 -9.28
CA LEU A 400 -14.89 -30.09 -9.86
C LEU A 400 -15.75 -30.93 -8.90
N ASN A 401 -17.03 -30.61 -8.79
CA ASN A 401 -18.04 -31.46 -8.17
C ASN A 401 -18.51 -32.58 -9.14
N GLU A 402 -19.23 -33.59 -8.63
CA GLU A 402 -19.63 -34.75 -9.45
C GLU A 402 -20.56 -34.40 -10.61
N GLY A 403 -21.39 -33.36 -10.47
CA GLY A 403 -22.25 -32.88 -11.56
C GLY A 403 -21.46 -32.14 -12.65
N GLU A 404 -20.47 -31.32 -12.26
CA GLU A 404 -19.56 -30.63 -13.20
C GLU A 404 -18.70 -31.63 -13.97
N LYS A 405 -18.24 -32.70 -13.32
CA LYS A 405 -17.52 -33.79 -14.00
C LYS A 405 -18.37 -34.50 -15.05
N GLN A 406 -19.65 -34.74 -14.77
CA GLN A 406 -20.57 -35.34 -15.72
C GLN A 406 -20.85 -34.40 -16.90
N ILE A 407 -21.08 -33.11 -16.65
CA ILE A 407 -21.34 -32.13 -17.73
C ILE A 407 -20.16 -32.02 -18.70
N ILE A 408 -18.93 -32.02 -18.18
CA ILE A 408 -17.73 -32.00 -19.03
C ILE A 408 -17.53 -33.34 -19.77
N ALA A 409 -18.05 -34.46 -19.25
CA ALA A 409 -17.84 -35.82 -19.79
C ALA A 409 -18.98 -36.38 -20.67
N GLU A 410 -20.18 -35.78 -20.64
CA GLU A 410 -21.39 -36.34 -21.26
C GLU A 410 -21.66 -35.86 -22.70
N ARG A 411 -20.67 -35.32 -23.41
CA ARG A 411 -20.79 -34.91 -24.82
C ARG A 411 -19.61 -35.37 -25.63
#